data_AF-A0A7I7Q422-F1
#
_entry.id   AF-A0A7I7Q422-F1
#
_cell.length_a   1.000
_cell.length_b   1.000
_cell.length_c   1.000
_cell.angle_alpha   90.00
_cell.angle_beta   90.00
_cell.angle_gamma   90.00
#
_symmetry.space_group_name_H-M   'P 1'
#
loop_
_entity.id
_entity.type
_entity.pdbx_description
1 polymer ?
#
loop_
_entity_poly.entity_id
_entity_poly.type
_entity_poly.pdbx_seq_one_letter_code
_entity_poly.pdbx_strand_id
1 'polypeptide(L)'
;MRADHLELAAGAHDLIDRAVFRMRDDWVLGGESHVPRVEARTDKCGDAGLRIDSMTSSSELVAVDLTEREREFIQQALEQWALSAADAPFPVQILGLSTWDEFGDLTVRLKRAVTDGESLTDLDWARALFLTEITWASDLVGAGLDFATVTGFSDTEAVSLLRGLQRRRKIGGRTRA
;
A
#
# COMPACT_ATOMS: atom_id res chain seq x y z
N MET A 1 -33.70 25.32 15.26
CA MET A 1 -34.07 24.04 14.63
C MET A 1 -32.85 23.53 13.89
N ARG A 2 -32.22 22.49 14.44
CA ARG A 2 -31.10 21.70 13.85
C ARG A 2 -31.71 20.73 12.83
N ALA A 3 -31.24 20.64 11.59
CA ALA A 3 -29.97 20.08 11.10
C ALA A 3 -30.01 18.53 11.05
N ASP A 4 -30.64 17.99 10.00
CA ASP A 4 -30.53 16.59 9.59
C ASP A 4 -30.46 16.55 8.06
N HIS A 5 -29.25 16.45 7.49
CA HIS A 5 -29.00 15.96 6.13
C HIS A 5 -27.49 16.00 5.90
N LEU A 6 -26.76 14.95 6.25
CA LEU A 6 -25.41 14.64 5.75
C LEU A 6 -25.00 13.26 6.31
N GLU A 7 -25.59 12.17 5.79
CA GLU A 7 -25.08 10.83 6.11
C GLU A 7 -25.41 9.80 5.02
N LEU A 8 -25.01 10.04 3.77
CA LEU A 8 -25.28 9.10 2.67
C LEU A 8 -24.17 8.94 1.61
N ALA A 9 -22.93 9.38 1.87
CA ALA A 9 -21.85 9.32 0.89
C ALA A 9 -20.73 8.29 1.18
N ALA A 10 -20.71 7.64 2.34
CA ALA A 10 -19.56 6.81 2.74
C ALA A 10 -19.56 5.37 2.17
N GLY A 11 -20.68 4.89 1.60
CA GLY A 11 -20.82 3.48 1.17
C GLY A 11 -20.75 3.22 -0.34
N ALA A 12 -20.80 4.26 -1.18
CA ALA A 12 -20.89 4.09 -2.63
C ALA A 12 -19.52 3.94 -3.32
N HIS A 13 -18.46 4.52 -2.75
CA HIS A 13 -17.11 4.46 -3.30
C HIS A 13 -16.51 3.05 -3.21
N ASP A 14 -16.76 2.34 -2.12
CA ASP A 14 -16.25 0.97 -1.87
C ASP A 14 -16.79 -0.08 -2.86
N LEU A 15 -18.00 0.13 -3.39
CA LEU A 15 -18.61 -0.74 -4.39
C LEU A 15 -18.08 -0.50 -5.80
N ILE A 16 -17.67 0.73 -6.12
CA ILE A 16 -17.07 1.08 -7.41
C ILE A 16 -15.64 0.55 -7.46
N ASP A 17 -14.87 0.73 -6.39
CA ASP A 17 -13.50 0.21 -6.27
C ASP A 17 -13.45 -1.31 -6.49
N ARG A 18 -14.35 -2.06 -5.84
CA ARG A 18 -14.44 -3.52 -6.00
C ARG A 18 -14.88 -3.98 -7.39
N ALA A 19 -15.64 -3.16 -8.11
CA ALA A 19 -16.11 -3.48 -9.45
C ALA A 19 -15.02 -3.28 -10.52
N VAL A 20 -14.14 -2.29 -10.35
CA VAL A 20 -13.02 -2.03 -11.25
C VAL A 20 -12.01 -3.19 -11.23
N PHE A 21 -11.71 -3.75 -10.05
CA PHE A 21 -10.78 -4.87 -9.92
C PHE A 21 -11.30 -6.18 -10.52
N ARG A 22 -12.61 -6.48 -10.41
CA ARG A 22 -13.22 -7.72 -10.93
C ARG A 22 -13.18 -7.89 -12.45
N MET A 23 -12.94 -6.83 -13.23
CA MET A 23 -12.93 -6.91 -14.69
C MET A 23 -11.65 -7.52 -15.28
N ARG A 24 -10.58 -7.74 -14.50
CA ARG A 24 -9.27 -8.21 -15.02
C ARG A 24 -9.06 -9.73 -15.00
N ASP A 25 -9.85 -10.50 -14.25
CA ASP A 25 -9.66 -11.96 -14.15
C ASP A 25 -9.95 -12.71 -15.47
N ASP A 26 -10.74 -12.13 -16.37
CA ASP A 26 -11.12 -12.76 -17.64
C ASP A 26 -10.01 -12.71 -18.73
N TRP A 27 -8.93 -11.93 -18.56
CA TRP A 27 -7.88 -11.80 -19.58
C TRP A 27 -6.68 -12.74 -19.35
N VAL A 28 -6.48 -13.32 -18.16
CA VAL A 28 -5.24 -14.04 -17.79
C VAL A 28 -5.39 -15.57 -17.92
N LEU A 29 -5.90 -16.06 -19.05
CA LEU A 29 -5.78 -17.48 -19.42
C LEU A 29 -5.25 -17.62 -20.85
N GLY A 30 -3.94 -17.43 -21.00
CA GLY A 30 -3.24 -17.66 -22.25
C GLY A 30 -1.73 -17.65 -22.07
N GLY A 31 -1.15 -18.74 -21.59
CA GLY A 31 0.30 -18.88 -21.52
C GLY A 31 0.77 -20.03 -20.65
N GLU A 32 0.67 -21.26 -21.15
CA GLU A 32 1.41 -22.41 -20.63
C GLU A 32 2.93 -22.16 -20.78
N SER A 33 3.70 -22.40 -19.72
CA SER A 33 5.15 -22.61 -19.85
C SER A 33 5.67 -23.59 -18.81
N HIS A 34 6.18 -24.70 -19.31
CA HIS A 34 6.87 -25.76 -18.59
C HIS A 34 8.23 -25.29 -18.05
N VAL A 35 8.52 -25.59 -16.78
CA VAL A 35 9.90 -25.63 -16.25
C VAL A 35 10.04 -26.85 -15.33
N PRO A 36 11.15 -27.64 -15.43
CA PRO A 36 11.28 -28.89 -14.70
C PRO A 36 11.67 -28.70 -13.23
N ARG A 37 11.14 -29.62 -12.43
CA ARG A 37 11.35 -29.85 -11.00
C ARG A 37 12.82 -30.18 -10.69
N VAL A 38 13.45 -29.38 -9.83
CA VAL A 38 14.75 -29.68 -9.20
C VAL A 38 14.49 -30.06 -7.74
N GLU A 39 14.89 -31.27 -7.36
CA GLU A 39 14.76 -31.80 -6.00
C GLU A 39 15.85 -31.24 -5.08
N ALA A 40 15.44 -30.71 -3.92
CA ALA A 40 16.35 -30.30 -2.86
C ALA A 40 16.66 -31.48 -1.93
N ARG A 41 17.94 -31.85 -1.90
CA ARG A 41 18.55 -32.86 -1.04
C ARG A 41 18.55 -32.39 0.41
N THR A 42 17.94 -33.17 1.30
CA THR A 42 17.98 -32.95 2.75
C THR A 42 19.35 -33.32 3.31
N ASP A 43 19.94 -32.44 4.10
CA ASP A 43 20.96 -32.85 5.07
C ASP A 43 20.69 -32.20 6.43
N LYS A 44 20.71 -33.02 7.49
CA LYS A 44 20.42 -32.68 8.88
C LYS A 44 21.73 -32.53 9.64
N CYS A 45 21.93 -31.40 10.33
CA CYS A 45 22.73 -31.25 11.55
C CYS A 45 22.55 -29.79 12.02
N GLY A 46 22.37 -29.40 13.27
CA GLY A 46 22.36 -30.05 14.57
C GLY A 46 21.93 -28.98 15.59
N ASP A 47 21.36 -29.43 16.69
CA ASP A 47 20.83 -28.65 17.80
C ASP A 47 21.87 -27.70 18.42
N ALA A 48 21.55 -26.41 18.45
CA ALA A 48 22.16 -25.44 19.35
C ALA A 48 21.10 -24.37 19.66
N GLY A 49 20.62 -24.38 20.91
CA GLY A 49 19.61 -23.46 21.41
C GLY A 49 20.01 -22.00 21.22
N LEU A 50 19.43 -21.38 20.20
CA LEU A 50 19.30 -19.94 20.08
C LEU A 50 17.94 -19.58 20.67
N ARG A 51 17.93 -18.80 21.76
CA ARG A 51 16.72 -18.16 22.27
C ARG A 51 16.11 -17.36 21.11
N ILE A 52 15.00 -17.84 20.57
CA ILE A 52 14.14 -17.10 19.66
C ILE A 52 13.34 -16.13 20.54
N ASP A 53 14.00 -15.10 21.04
CA ASP A 53 13.31 -13.90 21.48
C ASP A 53 13.17 -13.01 20.24
N SER A 54 11.93 -12.83 19.77
CA SER A 54 11.50 -11.95 18.66
C SER A 54 11.19 -12.62 17.31
N MET A 55 10.08 -13.38 17.27
CA MET A 55 9.26 -13.55 16.06
C MET A 55 7.82 -13.05 16.29
N THR A 56 7.62 -12.17 17.26
CA THR A 56 6.31 -11.63 17.69
C THR A 56 6.20 -10.11 17.51
N SER A 57 7.10 -9.48 16.76
CA SER A 57 7.12 -8.02 16.54
C SER A 57 6.57 -7.59 15.17
N SER A 58 5.74 -8.39 14.50
CA SER A 58 5.12 -7.98 13.23
C SER A 58 3.73 -7.37 13.41
N SER A 59 3.12 -7.49 14.59
CA SER A 59 1.72 -7.12 14.85
C SER A 59 1.55 -5.97 15.83
N GLU A 60 2.65 -5.38 16.33
CA GLU A 60 2.57 -4.20 17.18
C GLU A 60 2.06 -3.01 16.37
N LEU A 61 1.00 -2.36 16.88
CA LEU A 61 0.41 -1.18 16.25
C LEU A 61 1.14 0.06 16.72
N VAL A 62 1.66 0.83 15.77
CA VAL A 62 2.46 2.02 16.03
C VAL A 62 1.75 3.25 15.46
N ALA A 63 1.38 4.17 16.34
CA ALA A 63 0.90 5.48 15.93
C ALA A 63 2.06 6.31 15.38
N VAL A 64 1.86 6.96 14.23
CA VAL A 64 2.74 8.03 13.79
C VAL A 64 1.95 9.30 13.66
N ASP A 65 2.48 10.32 14.34
CA ASP A 65 2.03 11.68 14.19
C ASP A 65 2.22 12.08 12.72
N LEU A 66 1.14 12.35 12.00
CA LEU A 66 1.15 12.89 10.65
C LEU A 66 0.41 14.21 10.67
N THR A 67 0.94 15.20 9.96
CA THR A 67 0.17 16.41 9.67
C THR A 67 -1.00 16.06 8.76
N GLU A 68 -2.03 16.91 8.75
CA GLU A 68 -3.20 16.67 7.90
C GLU A 68 -2.83 16.61 6.42
N ARG A 69 -1.90 17.46 5.98
CA ARG A 69 -1.43 17.48 4.59
C ARG A 69 -0.61 16.24 4.22
N GLU A 70 0.18 15.70 5.16
CA GLU A 70 0.88 14.42 4.96
C GLU A 70 -0.11 13.24 4.86
N ARG A 71 -1.18 13.29 5.66
CA ARG A 71 -2.28 12.30 5.66
C ARG A 71 -3.01 12.31 4.32
N GLU A 72 -3.39 13.50 3.86
CA GLU A 72 -4.04 13.72 2.57
C GLU A 72 -3.15 13.28 1.40
N PHE A 73 -1.84 13.56 1.46
CA PHE A 73 -0.91 13.14 0.42
C PHE A 73 -0.83 11.61 0.29
N ILE A 74 -0.73 10.88 1.41
CA ILE A 74 -0.75 9.41 1.40
C ILE A 74 -2.10 8.90 0.90
N GLN A 75 -3.21 9.48 1.37
CA GLN A 75 -4.56 9.11 0.93
C GLN A 75 -4.70 9.24 -0.59
N GLN A 76 -4.34 10.40 -1.15
CA GLN A 76 -4.43 10.67 -2.59
C GLN A 76 -3.54 9.73 -3.41
N ALA A 77 -2.37 9.37 -2.88
CA ALA A 77 -1.50 8.40 -3.54
C ALA A 77 -2.05 6.97 -3.49
N LEU A 78 -2.70 6.56 -2.41
CA LEU A 78 -3.36 5.26 -2.33
C LEU A 78 -4.62 5.18 -3.20
N GLU A 79 -5.36 6.28 -3.34
CA GLU A 79 -6.54 6.38 -4.21
C GLU A 79 -6.20 6.10 -5.68
N GLN A 80 -5.00 6.47 -6.15
CA GLN A 80 -4.66 6.31 -7.56
C GLN A 80 -4.63 4.87 -8.03
N TRP A 81 -4.51 3.90 -7.13
CA TRP A 81 -4.57 2.47 -7.45
C TRP A 81 -5.97 2.00 -7.86
N ALA A 82 -7.02 2.80 -7.60
CA ALA A 82 -8.35 2.62 -8.15
C ALA A 82 -8.63 3.56 -9.36
N LEU A 83 -7.67 4.45 -9.68
CA LEU A 83 -7.80 5.50 -10.70
C LEU A 83 -6.66 5.40 -11.72
N SER A 84 -5.82 6.44 -11.85
CA SER A 84 -4.81 6.54 -12.91
C SER A 84 -3.76 5.42 -12.93
N ALA A 85 -3.53 4.76 -11.80
CA ALA A 85 -2.60 3.63 -11.68
C ALA A 85 -3.29 2.26 -11.70
N ALA A 86 -4.61 2.19 -11.93
CA ALA A 86 -5.39 0.93 -11.82
C ALA A 86 -4.90 -0.18 -12.76
N ASP A 87 -4.37 0.19 -13.93
CA ASP A 87 -3.89 -0.76 -14.95
C ASP A 87 -2.39 -1.09 -14.86
N ALA A 88 -1.67 -0.51 -13.90
CA ALA A 88 -0.23 -0.70 -13.74
C ALA A 88 0.16 -2.18 -13.56
N PRO A 89 1.30 -2.63 -14.13
CA PRO A 89 1.70 -4.05 -14.14
C PRO A 89 2.33 -4.56 -12.82
N PHE A 90 2.29 -3.80 -11.72
CA PHE A 90 3.07 -4.01 -10.49
C PHE A 90 2.30 -3.47 -9.29
N PRO A 91 2.17 -4.09 -8.08
CA PRO A 91 3.29 -4.54 -7.22
C PRO A 91 2.95 -5.72 -6.27
N VAL A 92 1.99 -6.58 -6.63
CA VAL A 92 1.35 -7.55 -5.71
C VAL A 92 2.38 -8.43 -4.97
N GLN A 93 3.33 -9.00 -5.70
CA GLN A 93 4.34 -9.91 -5.13
C GLN A 93 5.36 -9.21 -4.24
N ILE A 94 5.74 -7.97 -4.53
CA ILE A 94 6.71 -7.20 -3.71
C ILE A 94 6.13 -6.89 -2.33
N LEU A 95 4.81 -6.73 -2.25
CA LEU A 95 4.12 -6.45 -1.00
C LEU A 95 3.83 -7.72 -0.18
N GLY A 96 4.25 -8.89 -0.67
CA GLY A 96 3.95 -10.19 -0.08
C GLY A 96 2.49 -10.61 -0.27
N LEU A 97 1.84 -10.11 -1.31
CA LEU A 97 0.47 -10.48 -1.70
C LEU A 97 0.51 -11.43 -2.90
N SER A 98 -0.59 -12.14 -3.10
CA SER A 98 -0.74 -13.16 -4.16
C SER A 98 -1.67 -12.70 -5.28
N THR A 99 -2.62 -11.81 -5.00
CA THR A 99 -3.65 -11.39 -5.97
C THR A 99 -3.85 -9.87 -6.02
N TRP A 100 -4.45 -9.40 -7.12
CA TRP A 100 -4.85 -7.99 -7.25
C TRP A 100 -6.01 -7.62 -6.32
N ASP A 101 -6.90 -8.56 -6.01
CA ASP A 101 -7.95 -8.36 -5.01
C ASP A 101 -7.36 -8.11 -3.60
N GLU A 102 -6.38 -8.92 -3.19
CA GLU A 102 -5.66 -8.70 -1.92
C GLU A 102 -4.95 -7.33 -1.90
N PHE A 103 -4.47 -6.89 -3.06
CA PHE A 103 -3.87 -5.58 -3.21
C PHE A 103 -4.88 -4.44 -3.08
N GLY A 104 -6.05 -4.55 -3.73
CA GLY A 104 -7.14 -3.60 -3.59
C GLY A 104 -7.63 -3.51 -2.14
N ASP A 105 -7.84 -4.65 -1.48
CA ASP A 105 -8.22 -4.70 -0.06
C ASP A 105 -7.14 -4.04 0.83
N LEU A 106 -5.85 -4.25 0.51
CA LEU A 106 -4.75 -3.60 1.20
C LEU A 106 -4.78 -2.08 1.03
N THR A 107 -4.89 -1.56 -0.19
CA THR A 107 -4.86 -0.11 -0.45
C THR A 107 -6.05 0.59 0.20
N VAL A 108 -7.26 0.01 0.13
CA VAL A 108 -8.45 0.52 0.83
C VAL A 108 -8.25 0.56 2.34
N ARG A 109 -7.73 -0.54 2.93
CA ARG A 109 -7.47 -0.62 4.37
C ARG A 109 -6.44 0.41 4.83
N LEU A 110 -5.33 0.54 4.10
CA LEU A 110 -4.28 1.51 4.42
C LEU A 110 -4.80 2.95 4.29
N LYS A 111 -5.54 3.24 3.21
CA LYS A 111 -6.14 4.55 2.97
C LYS A 111 -7.00 4.97 4.15
N ARG A 112 -7.96 4.11 4.54
CA ARG A 112 -8.86 4.36 5.66
C ARG A 112 -8.10 4.57 6.97
N ALA A 113 -7.20 3.65 7.32
CA ALA A 113 -6.43 3.75 8.56
C ALA A 113 -5.60 5.03 8.64
N VAL A 114 -4.97 5.44 7.52
CA VAL A 114 -4.22 6.70 7.47
C VAL A 114 -5.15 7.90 7.64
N THR A 115 -6.26 7.96 6.89
CA THR A 115 -7.26 9.05 6.98
C THR A 115 -7.84 9.18 8.39
N ASP A 116 -8.17 8.07 9.03
CA ASP A 116 -8.77 8.02 10.37
C ASP A 116 -7.72 8.22 11.49
N GLY A 117 -6.42 8.33 11.13
CA GLY A 117 -5.33 8.52 12.08
C GLY A 117 -5.07 7.29 12.96
N GLU A 118 -5.42 6.10 12.47
CA GLU A 118 -5.26 4.84 13.16
C GLU A 118 -3.79 4.42 13.26
N SER A 119 -3.51 3.57 14.25
CA SER A 119 -2.20 2.94 14.37
C SER A 119 -2.10 1.76 13.40
N LEU A 120 -0.98 1.67 12.68
CA LEU A 120 -0.68 0.56 11.76
C LEU A 120 0.54 -0.22 12.24
N THR A 121 0.68 -1.44 11.75
CA THR A 121 1.91 -2.23 11.93
C THR A 121 3.09 -1.57 11.22
N ASP A 122 4.32 -1.86 11.67
CA ASP A 122 5.54 -1.37 10.98
C ASP A 122 5.56 -1.78 9.50
N LEU A 123 5.10 -3.00 9.19
CA LEU A 123 4.98 -3.48 7.82
C LEU A 123 3.96 -2.67 7.01
N ASP A 124 2.78 -2.39 7.57
CA ASP A 124 1.76 -1.61 6.88
C ASP A 124 2.18 -0.17 6.66
N TRP A 125 2.94 0.42 7.58
CA TRP A 125 3.54 1.72 7.36
C TRP A 125 4.62 1.71 6.28
N ALA A 126 5.44 0.66 6.21
CA ALA A 126 6.40 0.49 5.13
C ALA A 126 5.68 0.36 3.78
N ARG A 127 4.60 -0.42 3.72
CA ARG A 127 3.73 -0.57 2.53
C ARG A 127 3.11 0.76 2.12
N ALA A 128 2.55 1.51 3.06
CA ALA A 128 1.95 2.82 2.80
C ALA A 128 2.97 3.81 2.24
N LEU A 129 4.18 3.88 2.83
CA LEU A 129 5.24 4.76 2.34
C LEU A 129 5.71 4.34 0.94
N PHE A 130 5.99 3.06 0.74
CA PHE A 130 6.46 2.54 -0.55
C PHE A 130 5.44 2.78 -1.67
N LEU A 131 4.16 2.52 -1.41
CA LEU A 131 3.10 2.79 -2.38
C LEU A 131 2.98 4.29 -2.67
N THR A 132 3.07 5.14 -1.65
CA THR A 132 3.08 6.60 -1.85
C THR A 132 4.25 7.04 -2.74
N GLU A 133 5.45 6.51 -2.49
CA GLU A 133 6.66 6.81 -3.28
C GLU A 133 6.49 6.40 -4.74
N ILE A 134 6.01 5.18 -4.98
CA ILE A 134 5.85 4.64 -6.33
C ILE A 134 4.73 5.32 -7.09
N THR A 135 3.57 5.55 -6.46
CA THR A 135 2.44 6.23 -7.11
C THR A 135 2.85 7.60 -7.62
N TRP A 136 3.55 8.38 -6.79
CA TRP A 136 3.93 9.74 -7.18
C TRP A 136 5.13 9.77 -8.13
N ALA A 137 6.18 8.97 -7.91
CA ALA A 137 7.43 9.11 -8.64
C ALA A 137 7.46 8.38 -9.99
N SER A 138 6.61 7.37 -10.18
CA SER A 138 6.64 6.51 -11.37
C SER A 138 5.42 6.70 -12.24
N ASP A 139 5.66 6.92 -13.53
CA ASP A 139 4.60 6.86 -14.55
C ASP A 139 4.37 5.43 -15.06
N LEU A 140 5.39 4.58 -15.00
CA LEU A 140 5.29 3.20 -15.49
C LEU A 140 4.37 2.33 -14.63
N VAL A 141 4.40 2.55 -13.31
CA VAL A 141 3.65 1.74 -12.34
C VAL A 141 2.76 2.57 -11.42
N GLY A 142 2.78 3.89 -11.56
CA GLY A 142 2.05 4.82 -10.71
C GLY A 142 1.28 5.83 -11.57
N ALA A 143 1.15 7.05 -11.05
CA ALA A 143 0.48 8.15 -11.73
C ALA A 143 1.46 9.32 -11.97
N GLY A 144 2.75 9.08 -12.11
CA GLY A 144 3.78 10.12 -12.00
C GLY A 144 3.55 11.39 -12.82
N LEU A 145 3.25 11.27 -14.13
CA LEU A 145 3.00 12.46 -14.96
C LEU A 145 1.63 13.10 -14.69
N ASP A 146 0.66 12.30 -14.27
CA ASP A 146 -0.71 12.75 -14.02
C ASP A 146 -0.96 13.23 -12.58
N PHE A 147 -0.06 12.91 -11.65
CA PHE A 147 -0.29 13.02 -10.21
C PHE A 147 -0.65 14.45 -9.82
N ALA A 148 0.12 15.43 -10.29
CA ALA A 148 -0.13 16.83 -10.02
C ALA A 148 -1.46 17.31 -10.60
N THR A 149 -1.84 16.80 -11.77
CA THR A 149 -3.11 17.12 -12.44
C THR A 149 -4.30 16.56 -11.67
N VAL A 150 -4.24 15.30 -11.24
CA VAL A 150 -5.39 14.60 -10.64
C VAL A 150 -5.54 14.85 -9.14
N THR A 151 -4.46 15.21 -8.45
CA THR A 151 -4.46 15.43 -6.98
C THR A 151 -4.25 16.89 -6.56
N GLY A 152 -3.73 17.74 -7.45
CA GLY A 152 -3.38 19.13 -7.13
C GLY A 152 -2.06 19.31 -6.35
N PHE A 153 -1.35 18.24 -6.00
CA PHE A 153 -0.03 18.33 -5.38
C PHE A 153 1.05 18.60 -6.43
N SER A 154 1.68 19.77 -6.36
CA SER A 154 2.83 20.07 -7.22
C SER A 154 4.04 19.19 -6.87
N ASP A 155 4.94 18.94 -7.83
CA ASP A 155 6.17 18.18 -7.59
C ASP A 155 7.01 18.70 -6.42
N THR A 156 7.09 20.04 -6.28
CA THR A 156 7.86 20.67 -5.20
C THR A 156 7.22 20.44 -3.83
N GLU A 157 5.89 20.45 -3.77
CA GLU A 157 5.15 20.12 -2.56
C GLU A 157 5.26 18.62 -2.23
N ALA A 158 5.01 17.76 -3.22
CA ALA A 158 5.05 16.31 -3.09
C ALA A 158 6.42 15.83 -2.62
N VAL A 159 7.52 16.30 -3.23
CA VAL A 159 8.88 15.93 -2.78
C VAL A 159 9.15 16.41 -1.35
N SER A 160 8.63 17.58 -0.95
CA SER A 160 8.80 18.11 0.40
C SER A 160 8.05 17.26 1.44
N LEU A 161 6.82 16.88 1.15
CA LEU A 161 5.99 16.00 1.99
C LEU A 161 6.63 14.60 2.09
N LEU A 162 7.05 14.03 0.97
CA LEU A 162 7.70 12.72 0.92
C LEU A 162 8.97 12.68 1.76
N ARG A 163 9.81 13.72 1.68
CA ARG A 163 10.99 13.86 2.55
C ARG A 163 10.64 14.10 4.01
N GLY A 164 9.42 14.55 4.32
CA GLY A 164 8.88 14.59 5.69
C GLY A 164 8.60 13.18 6.22
N LEU A 165 7.86 12.39 5.43
CA LEU A 165 7.47 11.01 5.74
C LEU A 165 8.66 10.06 5.90
N GLN A 166 9.69 10.22 5.05
CA GLN A 166 10.90 9.39 5.06
C GLN A 166 11.88 9.69 6.21
N ARG A 167 11.68 10.77 6.97
CA ARG A 167 12.57 11.07 8.11
C ARG A 167 12.43 10.02 9.21
N ARG A 168 13.53 9.80 9.93
CA ARG A 168 13.59 8.84 11.06
C ARG A 168 12.54 9.07 12.15
N ARG A 169 12.04 10.29 12.30
CA ARG A 169 11.01 10.63 13.29
C ARG A 169 9.57 10.25 12.86
N LYS A 170 9.39 9.83 11.61
CA LYS A 170 8.10 9.45 11.01
C LYS A 170 8.23 8.01 10.51
N ILE A 171 7.91 7.75 9.23
CA ILE A 171 7.83 6.40 8.68
C ILE A 171 9.21 5.81 8.41
N GLY A 172 10.15 6.58 7.86
CA GLY A 172 11.46 6.06 7.46
C GLY A 172 12.42 5.69 8.60
N GLY A 173 12.00 5.84 9.86
CA GLY A 173 12.77 5.39 11.04
C GLY A 173 12.30 4.08 11.65
N ARG A 174 11.22 3.49 11.13
CA ARG A 174 10.66 2.25 11.64
C ARG A 174 11.57 1.06 11.37
N THR A 175 11.34 -0.01 12.13
CA THR A 175 12.06 -1.28 11.97
C THR A 175 11.85 -1.76 10.53
N ARG A 176 12.96 -1.98 9.82
CA ARG A 176 12.91 -2.58 8.50
C ARG A 176 12.51 -4.05 8.71
N ALA A 177 11.38 -4.45 8.13
CA ALA A 177 10.99 -5.85 8.06
C ALA A 177 12.04 -6.68 7.32
#